data_AF-A0A2E7L745-F1
#
_entry.id   AF-A0A2E7L745-F1
#
_cell.length_a   1.000
_cell.length_b   1.000
_cell.length_c   1.000
_cell.angle_alpha   90.00
_cell.angle_beta   90.00
_cell.angle_gamma   90.00
#
_symmetry.space_group_name_H-M   'P 1'
#
loop_
_entity.id
_entity.type
_entity.pdbx_description
1 polymer ?
#
loop_
_entity_poly.entity_id
_entity_poly.type
_entity_poly.pdbx_seq_one_letter_code
_entity_poly.pdbx_strand_id
1 'polypeptide(L)'
;MFGKFGRNKARRKAIKTYKDGIAHADARRYEKAIANYSNVVDMRQAPLDVRAMARLNRALVYSVQGDIPTACNELTIVIHDEAAPDAVKNSAREKLKRLEQRNSAK
;
A
#
# COMPACT_ATOMS: atom_id res chain seq x y z
N MET A 1 2.12 -32.14 6.47
CA MET A 1 1.83 -31.68 5.08
C MET A 1 0.83 -30.51 5.08
N PHE A 2 1.14 -29.35 5.70
CA PHE A 2 0.21 -28.22 5.86
C PHE A 2 0.30 -27.14 4.75
N GLY A 3 0.85 -27.49 3.59
CA GLY A 3 1.46 -26.54 2.68
C GLY A 3 0.52 -25.69 1.81
N LYS A 4 -0.68 -26.17 1.45
CA LYS A 4 -1.53 -25.52 0.42
C LYS A 4 -2.75 -24.77 0.98
N PHE A 5 -3.35 -25.29 2.05
CA PHE A 5 -4.55 -24.70 2.66
C PHE A 5 -4.26 -23.41 3.45
N GLY A 6 -3.13 -23.36 4.18
CA GLY A 6 -2.70 -22.19 4.94
C GLY A 6 -2.42 -20.96 4.07
N ARG A 7 -1.73 -21.17 2.93
CA ARG A 7 -1.48 -20.11 1.93
C ARG A 7 -2.76 -19.57 1.31
N ASN A 8 -3.76 -20.42 1.11
CA ASN A 8 -5.05 -20.00 0.54
C ASN A 8 -5.86 -19.16 1.54
N LYS A 9 -5.81 -19.50 2.84
CA LYS A 9 -6.42 -18.68 3.91
C LYS A 9 -5.72 -17.33 4.07
N ALA A 10 -4.39 -17.33 4.02
CA ALA A 10 -3.56 -16.12 4.03
C ALA A 10 -3.96 -15.15 2.91
N ARG A 11 -4.04 -15.65 1.66
CA ARG A 11 -4.44 -14.87 0.49
C ARG A 11 -5.82 -14.25 0.67
N ARG A 12 -6.82 -15.03 1.08
CA ARG A 12 -8.18 -14.50 1.30
C ARG A 12 -8.21 -13.45 2.40
N LYS A 13 -7.49 -13.67 3.50
CA LYS A 13 -7.38 -12.70 4.60
C LYS A 13 -6.74 -11.40 4.11
N ALA A 14 -5.61 -11.48 3.41
CA ALA A 14 -4.92 -10.32 2.86
C ALA A 14 -5.83 -9.49 1.92
N ILE A 15 -6.52 -10.15 0.98
CA ILE A 15 -7.43 -9.48 0.03
C ILE A 15 -8.59 -8.82 0.77
N LYS A 16 -9.20 -9.52 1.75
CA LYS A 16 -10.28 -8.93 2.55
C LYS A 16 -9.79 -7.70 3.32
N THR A 17 -8.68 -7.83 4.06
CA THR A 17 -8.13 -6.74 4.85
C THR A 17 -7.72 -5.55 3.98
N TYR A 18 -7.20 -5.80 2.78
CA TYR A 18 -6.91 -4.77 1.77
C TYR A 18 -8.18 -4.04 1.33
N LYS A 19 -9.25 -4.76 0.98
CA LYS A 19 -10.55 -4.18 0.60
C LYS A 19 -11.18 -3.38 1.74
N ASP A 20 -11.07 -3.85 2.97
CA ASP A 20 -11.51 -3.12 4.16
C ASP A 20 -10.75 -1.78 4.29
N GLY A 21 -9.44 -1.78 3.97
CA GLY A 21 -8.62 -0.57 3.92
C GLY A 21 -9.08 0.44 2.87
N ILE A 22 -9.45 -0.03 1.67
CA ILE A 22 -10.03 0.82 0.61
C ILE A 22 -11.32 1.46 1.11
N ALA A 23 -12.26 0.65 1.62
CA ALA A 23 -13.54 1.15 2.10
C ALA A 23 -13.39 2.18 3.24
N HIS A 24 -12.39 2.02 4.11
CA HIS A 24 -12.07 3.03 5.12
C HIS A 24 -11.44 4.29 4.54
N ALA A 25 -10.57 4.20 3.54
CA ALA A 25 -10.01 5.37 2.87
C ALA A 25 -11.10 6.18 2.14
N ASP A 26 -12.01 5.51 1.43
CA ASP A 26 -13.14 6.13 0.73
C ASP A 26 -14.09 6.84 1.72
N ALA A 27 -14.30 6.23 2.89
CA ALA A 27 -15.07 6.82 3.99
C ALA A 27 -14.28 7.87 4.80
N ARG A 28 -13.08 8.27 4.35
CA ARG A 28 -12.17 9.21 5.03
C ARG A 28 -11.77 8.81 6.46
N ARG A 29 -11.83 7.52 6.79
CA ARG A 29 -11.39 6.93 8.07
C ARG A 29 -9.93 6.52 7.94
N TYR A 30 -9.05 7.50 7.80
CA TYR A 30 -7.67 7.31 7.37
C TYR A 30 -6.84 6.45 8.32
N GLU A 31 -7.03 6.59 9.63
CA GLU A 31 -6.31 5.79 10.64
C GLU A 31 -6.65 4.30 10.51
N LYS A 32 -7.94 3.99 10.27
CA LYS A 32 -8.39 2.62 10.02
C LYS A 32 -7.85 2.10 8.69
N ALA A 33 -7.87 2.92 7.65
CA ALA A 33 -7.30 2.55 6.35
C ALA A 33 -5.81 2.21 6.46
N ILE A 34 -5.02 3.06 7.14
CA ILE A 34 -3.61 2.83 7.42
C ILE A 34 -3.42 1.52 8.19
N ALA A 35 -4.18 1.29 9.27
CA ALA A 35 -4.08 0.06 10.05
C ALA A 35 -4.36 -1.19 9.19
N ASN A 36 -5.39 -1.14 8.34
CA ASN A 36 -5.71 -2.20 7.39
C ASN A 36 -4.58 -2.46 6.39
N TYR A 37 -4.04 -1.42 5.78
CA TYR A 37 -2.93 -1.57 4.83
C TYR A 37 -1.65 -2.07 5.50
N SER A 38 -1.30 -1.57 6.69
CA SER A 38 -0.16 -2.06 7.48
C SER A 38 -0.29 -3.55 7.77
N ASN A 39 -1.46 -4.00 8.21
CA ASN A 39 -1.73 -5.41 8.47
C ASN A 39 -1.50 -6.30 7.23
N VAL A 40 -1.75 -5.79 6.02
CA VAL A 40 -1.49 -6.52 4.78
C VAL A 40 0.01 -6.50 4.45
N VAL A 41 0.67 -5.35 4.55
CA VAL A 41 2.10 -5.18 4.27
C VAL A 41 2.97 -6.11 5.15
N ASP A 42 2.59 -6.25 6.42
CA ASP A 42 3.30 -7.06 7.41
C ASP A 42 2.95 -8.56 7.35
N MET A 43 1.93 -8.93 6.58
CA MET A 43 1.52 -10.32 6.41
C MET A 43 2.48 -11.05 5.47
N ARG A 44 3.52 -11.70 6.03
CA ARG A 44 4.56 -12.44 5.27
C ARG A 44 4.02 -13.44 4.23
N GLN A 45 2.89 -14.05 4.53
CA GLN A 45 2.21 -15.05 3.69
C GLN A 45 1.20 -14.45 2.70
N ALA A 46 1.02 -13.12 2.70
CA ALA A 46 0.18 -12.46 1.73
C ALA A 46 0.85 -12.46 0.35
N PRO A 47 0.05 -12.49 -0.73
CA PRO A 47 0.56 -12.31 -2.07
C PRO A 47 1.34 -11.00 -2.23
N LEU A 48 2.46 -11.05 -2.94
CA LEU A 48 3.37 -9.90 -3.09
C LEU A 48 2.70 -8.73 -3.82
N ASP A 49 1.88 -9.02 -4.83
CA ASP A 49 1.03 -8.04 -5.53
C ASP A 49 0.09 -7.31 -4.56
N VAL A 50 -0.58 -8.04 -3.66
CA VAL A 50 -1.50 -7.46 -2.68
C VAL A 50 -0.76 -6.62 -1.63
N ARG A 51 0.44 -7.05 -1.20
CA ARG A 51 1.29 -6.27 -0.29
C ARG A 51 1.75 -4.96 -0.93
N ALA A 52 2.19 -5.00 -2.18
CA ALA A 52 2.63 -3.82 -2.92
C ALA A 52 1.48 -2.81 -3.11
N MET A 53 0.28 -3.29 -3.49
CA MET A 53 -0.92 -2.43 -3.61
C MET A 53 -1.31 -1.81 -2.26
N ALA A 54 -1.26 -2.58 -1.16
CA ALA A 54 -1.55 -2.05 0.16
C ALA A 54 -0.56 -0.95 0.57
N ARG A 55 0.74 -1.15 0.31
CA ARG A 55 1.78 -0.14 0.59
C ARG A 55 1.56 1.13 -0.23
N LEU A 56 1.28 0.99 -1.54
CA LEU A 56 0.94 2.13 -2.41
C LEU A 56 -0.26 2.91 -1.86
N ASN A 57 -1.37 2.24 -1.53
CA ASN A 57 -2.56 2.91 -1.04
C ASN A 57 -2.34 3.56 0.34
N ARG A 58 -1.52 2.96 1.20
CA ARG A 58 -1.11 3.59 2.46
C ARG A 58 -0.36 4.90 2.23
N ALA A 59 0.56 4.93 1.25
CA ALA A 59 1.26 6.14 0.85
C ALA A 59 0.29 7.22 0.33
N LEU A 60 -0.75 6.83 -0.41
CA LEU A 60 -1.80 7.75 -0.86
C LEU A 60 -2.57 8.36 0.31
N VAL A 61 -2.87 7.57 1.36
CA VAL A 61 -3.53 8.08 2.56
C VAL A 61 -2.63 9.08 3.31
N TYR A 62 -1.36 8.76 3.53
CA TYR A 62 -0.40 9.71 4.13
C TYR A 62 -0.32 11.02 3.34
N SER A 63 -0.28 10.93 2.00
CA SER A 63 -0.30 12.10 1.12
C SER A 63 -1.56 12.95 1.28
N VAL A 64 -2.73 12.34 1.50
CA VAL A 64 -4.00 13.06 1.71
C VAL A 64 -4.02 13.75 3.08
N GLN A 65 -3.44 13.11 4.11
CA GLN A 65 -3.30 13.67 5.44
C GLN A 65 -2.20 14.75 5.56
N GLY A 66 -1.45 15.01 4.48
CA GLY A 66 -0.38 16.01 4.44
C GLY A 66 0.97 15.50 4.96
N ASP A 67 1.07 14.24 5.34
CA ASP A 67 2.34 13.60 5.69
C ASP A 67 3.10 13.20 4.41
N ILE A 68 3.63 14.22 3.74
CA ILE A 68 4.39 14.07 2.49
C ILE A 68 5.68 13.26 2.70
N PRO A 69 6.49 13.47 3.77
CA PRO A 69 7.70 12.67 3.98
C PRO A 69 7.42 11.17 4.05
N THR A 70 6.41 10.76 4.84
CA THR A 70 6.05 9.33 4.97
C THR A 70 5.49 8.80 3.65
N ALA A 71 4.66 9.58 2.95
CA ALA A 71 4.14 9.19 1.64
C ALA A 71 5.26 8.94 0.62
N CYS A 72 6.23 9.85 0.50
CA CYS A 72 7.36 9.70 -0.43
C CYS A 72 8.21 8.47 -0.08
N ASN A 73 8.52 8.26 1.21
CA ASN A 73 9.27 7.08 1.64
C ASN A 73 8.56 5.77 1.26
N GLU A 74 7.26 5.68 1.52
CA GLU A 74 6.47 4.49 1.19
C GLU A 74 6.42 4.24 -0.33
N LEU A 75 6.29 5.29 -1.15
CA LEU A 75 6.33 5.19 -2.62
C LEU A 75 7.69 4.70 -3.11
N THR A 76 8.79 5.23 -2.56
CA THR A 76 10.15 4.80 -2.90
C THR A 76 10.36 3.31 -2.60
N ILE A 77 9.86 2.83 -1.46
CA ILE A 77 9.92 1.39 -1.13
C ILE A 77 9.18 0.56 -2.18
N VAL A 78 7.99 0.99 -2.63
CA VAL A 78 7.24 0.29 -3.69
C VAL A 78 8.02 0.27 -5.00
N ILE A 79 8.66 1.38 -5.38
CA ILE A 79 9.42 1.50 -6.64
C ILE A 79 10.61 0.54 -6.69
N HIS A 80 11.27 0.32 -5.56
CA HIS A 80 12.45 -0.54 -5.43
C HIS A 80 12.13 -1.99 -5.03
N ASP A 81 10.86 -2.32 -4.78
CA ASP A 81 10.45 -3.71 -4.54
C ASP A 81 10.45 -4.50 -5.86
N GLU A 82 11.45 -5.36 -6.04
CA GLU A 82 11.60 -6.20 -7.23
C GLU A 82 10.40 -7.13 -7.46
N ALA A 83 9.69 -7.50 -6.39
CA ALA A 83 8.52 -8.36 -6.47
C ALA A 83 7.21 -7.59 -6.72
N ALA A 84 7.24 -6.25 -6.70
CA ALA A 84 6.07 -5.44 -6.97
C ALA A 84 5.74 -5.44 -8.48
N PRO A 85 4.47 -5.57 -8.86
CA PRO A 85 4.05 -5.47 -10.27
C PRO A 85 4.41 -4.11 -10.87
N ASP A 86 4.81 -4.09 -12.15
CA ASP A 86 5.23 -2.85 -12.82
C ASP A 86 4.14 -1.77 -12.83
N ALA A 87 2.88 -2.15 -12.96
CA ALA A 87 1.75 -1.21 -12.85
C ALA A 87 1.72 -0.47 -11.50
N VAL A 88 2.02 -1.18 -10.40
CA VAL A 88 2.06 -0.60 -9.05
C VAL A 88 3.28 0.32 -8.92
N LYS A 89 4.44 -0.10 -9.42
CA LYS A 89 5.66 0.73 -9.45
C LYS A 89 5.47 2.00 -10.29
N ASN A 90 4.82 1.90 -11.45
CA ASN A 90 4.54 3.05 -12.31
C ASN A 90 3.59 4.05 -11.63
N SER A 91 2.52 3.54 -11.00
CA SER A 91 1.62 4.37 -10.19
C SER A 91 2.36 5.07 -9.04
N ALA A 92 3.29 4.37 -8.40
CA ALA A 92 4.11 4.93 -7.33
C ALA A 92 5.06 6.04 -7.84
N ARG A 93 5.74 5.82 -8.98
CA ARG A 93 6.62 6.81 -9.63
C ARG A 93 5.86 8.08 -9.99
N GLU A 94 4.69 7.94 -10.63
CA GLU A 94 3.87 9.09 -10.99
C GLU A 94 3.44 9.89 -9.75
N LYS A 95 3.01 9.19 -8.70
CA LYS A 95 2.60 9.85 -7.47
C LYS A 95 3.77 10.58 -6.82
N LEU A 96 4.94 9.93 -6.72
CA LEU A 96 6.14 10.51 -6.12
C LEU A 96 6.55 11.79 -6.85
N LYS A 97 6.65 11.74 -8.18
CA LYS A 97 6.93 12.91 -9.02
C LYS A 97 5.96 14.06 -8.76
N ARG A 98 4.65 13.78 -8.65
CA ARG A 98 3.64 14.81 -8.35
C ARG A 98 3.82 15.41 -6.95
N LEU A 99 4.25 14.63 -5.97
CA LEU A 99 4.49 15.12 -4.60
C LEU A 99 5.74 16.01 -4.53
N GLU A 100 6.82 15.59 -5.17
CA GLU A 100 8.07 16.37 -5.27
C GLU A 100 7.82 17.71 -5.94
N GLN A 101 7.13 17.72 -7.09
CA GLN A 101 6.77 18.95 -7.80
C GLN A 101 5.93 19.91 -6.95
N ARG A 102 4.99 19.39 -6.16
CA ARG A 102 4.17 20.21 -5.26
C ARG A 102 4.96 20.78 -4.09
N ASN A 103 6.01 20.08 -3.66
CA ASN A 103 6.85 20.52 -2.55
C ASN A 103 7.91 21.53 -3.00
N SER A 104 8.41 21.44 -4.24
CA SER A 104 9.37 22.40 -4.80
C SER A 104 8.76 23.74 -5.22
N ALA A 105 7.43 23.83 -5.30
CA ALA A 105 6.70 25.05 -5.68
C ALA A 105 6.27 25.90 -4.47
N LYS A 106 6.67 25.53 -3.25
CA LYS A 106 6.46 26.27 -2.00
C LYS A 106 7.77 26.90 -1.54
#